data_AF-A0ABD6N5S5-F1
#
_entry.id   AF-A0ABD6N5S5-F1
#
_cell.length_a   1.000
_cell.length_b   1.000
_cell.length_c   1.000
_cell.angle_alpha   90.00
_cell.angle_beta   90.00
_cell.angle_gamma   90.00
#
_symmetry.space_group_name_H-M   'P 1'
#
loop_
_entity.id
_entity.type
_entity.pdbx_description
1 polymer ?
#
loop_
_entity_poly.entity_id
_entity_poly.type
_entity_poly.pdbx_seq_one_letter_code
_entity_poly.pdbx_strand_id
1 'polypeptide(L)'
;MTLKRYLRVASFGACLTLNCSLALAEAPTWQLAMSDADVREVVREVGAILDQTIILDPRVQGRITVLSSEALDREGIRRLFYSVLNAQGFAAVNDGDRLLVLPASEAKAWANQQVEAIPAAFTTRVFNLSGSVAADLAGLLRPLVSSSGYIGPSSSANALVVTDSAANLDRLEHLVLQLDSGQRHDHELVSLRQARADAVFPVVEAAAGGPDSGVRVLVDTGGNRLLILGPAKSRQRMAQLTRSLDVPAPATSQNWRVVRLQHSNAEQLAEVLGEVGKRLDGTQGTNTPGVDITGEAIVKADASQNALVLLGEPQTLASVEQIILQLDQPRAQVLIHAAIVEVSGSIEEALGVQWGMDKGGLKGGITYSESGATLADLLGKEAKLPGGAALAIGSDRFAALVSALASNSRSNLLSTPSLLTLDNQEAQILVGQNVPFKTGSYVTPGSGSENPFTTVERKDIGISLKVRPHINEGNSLRLEVEQESSEIAPSAAENDLITNKRTLKSTILASDGEIIVIGGLIKDSVRQVERGVPLLSRIPWVGGLFRWRSDTQEKTNLMVFLRPTILRSQAERVEAGGRAYEGLRNADDSTLPEDARRMFDTRRLPDAHRPRP
;
A
#
# COMPACT_ATOMS: atom_id res chain seq x y z
N MET A 1 -2.11 45.94 -70.84
CA MET A 1 -0.75 45.72 -71.40
C MET A 1 -0.32 46.99 -72.10
N THR A 2 0.51 47.82 -71.48
CA THR A 2 1.19 48.90 -72.20
C THR A 2 2.52 49.20 -71.54
N LEU A 3 3.50 49.33 -72.43
CA LEU A 3 4.93 49.24 -72.23
C LEU A 3 5.51 50.62 -71.89
N LYS A 4 6.47 50.63 -70.97
CA LYS A 4 7.72 51.44 -70.90
C LYS A 4 7.75 52.88 -71.47
N ARG A 5 8.01 53.80 -70.53
CA ARG A 5 9.05 54.86 -70.50
C ARG A 5 9.44 55.54 -71.82
N TYR A 6 9.21 56.85 -71.88
CA TYR A 6 10.20 57.95 -71.85
C TYR A 6 9.59 59.18 -72.52
N LEU A 7 9.57 60.36 -71.87
CA LEU A 7 9.68 61.66 -72.56
C LEU A 7 9.81 62.84 -71.55
N ARG A 8 10.89 63.62 -71.70
CA ARG A 8 11.05 65.10 -71.48
C ARG A 8 10.85 65.62 -70.05
N VAL A 9 11.81 66.22 -69.33
CA VAL A 9 12.90 67.17 -69.62
C VAL A 9 12.46 68.45 -70.35
N ALA A 10 12.67 69.55 -69.61
CA ALA A 10 12.86 70.95 -70.01
C ALA A 10 11.63 71.82 -70.26
N SER A 11 11.86 73.12 -70.02
CA SER A 11 11.03 74.32 -70.25
C SER A 11 10.18 74.74 -69.03
N PHE A 12 10.32 75.92 -68.41
CA PHE A 12 10.83 77.20 -68.90
C PHE A 12 10.91 78.20 -67.72
N GLY A 13 11.77 79.22 -67.82
CA GLY A 13 11.41 80.56 -67.32
C GLY A 13 12.11 81.09 -66.08
N ALA A 14 13.43 81.26 -66.14
CA ALA A 14 14.08 82.38 -65.47
C ALA A 14 13.70 83.70 -66.16
N CYS A 15 13.79 84.81 -65.42
CA CYS A 15 13.63 86.21 -65.82
C CYS A 15 12.18 86.74 -65.94
N LEU A 16 11.69 87.35 -64.86
CA LEU A 16 11.30 88.75 -64.95
C LEU A 16 11.53 89.46 -63.61
N THR A 17 12.56 90.28 -63.61
CA THR A 17 12.82 91.34 -62.66
C THR A 17 11.64 92.33 -62.66
N LEU A 18 10.94 92.44 -61.53
CA LEU A 18 10.15 93.61 -61.19
C LEU A 18 10.61 94.07 -59.82
N ASN A 19 11.55 95.03 -59.86
CA ASN A 19 11.79 95.98 -58.78
C ASN A 19 10.46 96.66 -58.46
N CYS A 20 9.76 96.18 -57.45
CA CYS A 20 8.76 96.95 -56.75
C CYS A 20 9.34 97.19 -55.36
N SER A 21 9.81 98.41 -55.15
CA SER A 21 10.29 98.91 -53.87
C SER A 21 9.19 98.68 -52.83
N LEU A 22 9.38 97.68 -51.97
CA LEU A 22 8.68 97.58 -50.69
C LEU A 22 9.08 98.82 -49.88
N ALA A 23 8.26 99.86 -49.97
CA ALA A 23 8.16 100.80 -48.87
C ALA A 23 7.60 100.00 -47.69
N LEU A 24 8.48 99.43 -46.88
CA LEU A 24 8.18 99.09 -45.50
C LEU A 24 7.75 100.41 -44.85
N ALA A 25 6.45 100.63 -44.76
CA ALA A 25 5.92 101.51 -43.73
C ALA A 25 6.46 100.95 -42.42
N GLU A 26 7.39 101.65 -41.77
CA GLU A 26 7.77 101.35 -40.39
C GLU A 26 6.48 101.32 -39.58
N ALA A 27 6.04 100.11 -39.24
CA ALA A 27 4.94 99.95 -38.32
C ALA A 27 5.38 100.63 -37.02
N PRO A 28 4.54 101.46 -36.40
CA PRO A 28 4.89 102.11 -35.15
C PRO A 28 5.32 101.03 -34.15
N THR A 29 6.52 101.18 -33.59
CA THR A 29 7.05 100.31 -32.53
C THR A 29 6.92 101.03 -31.20
N TRP A 30 6.47 100.35 -30.16
CA TRP A 30 6.35 100.93 -28.82
C TRP A 30 7.26 100.22 -27.83
N GLN A 31 7.75 100.98 -26.85
CA GLN A 31 8.46 100.47 -25.70
C GLN A 31 7.57 100.65 -24.46
N LEU A 32 7.32 99.56 -23.73
CA LEU A 32 6.51 99.57 -22.52
C LEU A 32 7.42 99.40 -21.30
N ALA A 33 7.57 100.48 -20.52
CA ALA A 33 8.33 100.50 -19.28
C ALA A 33 7.44 101.08 -18.16
N MET A 34 6.81 100.21 -17.40
CA MET A 34 5.91 100.56 -16.30
C MET A 34 6.36 99.86 -15.02
N SER A 35 6.53 100.63 -13.94
CA SER A 35 6.96 100.11 -12.64
C SER A 35 5.85 100.32 -11.62
N ASP A 36 5.46 99.24 -10.93
CA ASP A 36 4.39 99.23 -9.91
C ASP A 36 3.04 99.84 -10.37
N ALA A 37 2.68 99.64 -11.65
CA ALA A 37 1.44 100.16 -12.22
C ALA A 37 0.24 99.27 -11.87
N ASP A 38 -0.93 99.89 -11.70
CA ASP A 38 -2.19 99.14 -11.54
C ASP A 38 -2.52 98.41 -12.86
N VAL A 39 -2.95 97.14 -12.78
CA VAL A 39 -3.37 96.36 -13.96
C VAL A 39 -4.33 97.13 -14.85
N ARG A 40 -5.23 97.93 -14.25
CA ARG A 40 -6.23 98.73 -14.99
C ARG A 40 -5.59 99.83 -15.83
N GLU A 41 -4.45 100.36 -15.40
CA GLU A 41 -3.68 101.38 -16.10
C GLU A 41 -2.91 100.76 -17.26
N VAL A 42 -2.27 99.62 -17.03
CA VAL A 42 -1.58 98.84 -18.07
C VAL A 42 -2.55 98.42 -19.18
N VAL A 43 -3.75 97.95 -18.81
CA VAL A 43 -4.78 97.54 -19.77
C VAL A 43 -5.30 98.72 -20.59
N ARG A 44 -5.41 99.91 -20.00
CA ARG A 44 -5.84 101.12 -20.71
C ARG A 44 -4.82 101.55 -21.77
N GLU A 45 -3.54 101.58 -21.40
CA GLU A 45 -2.44 101.92 -22.32
C GLU A 45 -2.30 100.90 -23.45
N VAL A 46 -2.34 99.61 -23.12
CA VAL A 46 -2.27 98.54 -24.13
C VAL A 46 -3.52 98.54 -25.02
N GLY A 47 -4.71 98.82 -24.47
CA GLY A 47 -5.95 98.95 -25.25
C GLY A 47 -5.91 100.11 -26.25
N ALA A 48 -5.27 101.23 -25.88
CA ALA A 48 -5.04 102.36 -26.77
C ALA A 48 -4.04 102.04 -27.89
N ILE A 49 -2.99 101.26 -27.58
CA ILE A 49 -1.99 100.82 -28.58
C ILE A 49 -2.58 99.80 -29.57
N LEU A 50 -3.47 98.92 -29.08
CA LEU A 50 -4.09 97.85 -29.86
C LEU A 50 -5.36 98.30 -30.64
N ASP A 51 -5.86 99.52 -30.43
CA ASP A 51 -7.15 100.01 -30.95
C ASP A 51 -8.33 99.06 -30.61
N GLN A 52 -8.30 98.42 -29.44
CA GLN A 52 -9.31 97.43 -29.02
C GLN A 52 -10.00 97.85 -27.73
N THR A 53 -11.32 97.63 -27.68
CA THR A 53 -12.11 97.85 -26.46
C THR A 53 -11.88 96.69 -25.50
N ILE A 54 -11.31 96.96 -24.32
CA ILE A 54 -11.05 95.93 -23.31
C ILE A 54 -12.04 96.07 -22.15
N ILE A 55 -12.78 95.00 -21.86
CA ILE A 55 -13.70 94.91 -20.72
C ILE A 55 -13.01 94.13 -19.60
N LEU A 56 -12.93 94.77 -18.43
CA LEU A 56 -12.31 94.22 -17.22
C LEU A 56 -13.38 93.71 -16.26
N ASP A 57 -13.22 92.47 -15.79
CA ASP A 57 -14.00 91.98 -14.66
C ASP A 57 -13.61 92.74 -13.37
N PRO A 58 -14.56 93.06 -12.46
CA PRO A 58 -14.28 93.78 -11.21
C PRO A 58 -13.21 93.11 -10.32
N ARG A 59 -13.01 91.80 -10.47
CA ARG A 59 -12.06 90.98 -9.71
C ARG A 59 -10.62 91.09 -10.22
N VAL A 60 -10.39 91.70 -11.39
CA VAL A 60 -9.04 91.94 -11.92
C VAL A 60 -8.42 93.12 -11.16
N GLN A 61 -7.61 92.80 -10.16
CA GLN A 61 -6.90 93.75 -9.31
C GLN A 61 -5.47 93.24 -9.05
N GLY A 62 -4.49 94.15 -9.06
CA GLY A 62 -3.08 93.82 -8.84
C GLY A 62 -2.14 94.92 -9.30
N ARG A 63 -0.88 94.86 -8.84
CA ARG A 63 0.19 95.74 -9.31
C ARG A 63 1.18 94.94 -10.13
N ILE A 64 1.59 95.50 -11.27
CA ILE A 64 2.44 94.84 -12.25
C ILE A 64 3.61 95.76 -12.59
N THR A 65 4.79 95.15 -12.72
CA THR A 65 5.97 95.80 -13.27
C THR A 65 6.30 95.15 -14.61
N VAL A 66 6.32 95.93 -15.69
CA VAL A 66 6.67 95.49 -17.04
C VAL A 66 7.85 96.33 -17.53
N LEU A 67 8.98 95.67 -17.80
CA LEU A 67 10.18 96.31 -18.32
C LEU A 67 10.52 95.65 -19.66
N SER A 68 10.24 96.35 -20.77
CA SER A 68 10.70 95.97 -22.10
C SER A 68 11.77 96.94 -22.60
N SER A 69 12.99 96.45 -22.83
CA SER A 69 14.11 97.24 -23.37
C SER A 69 14.12 97.27 -24.91
N GLU A 70 13.36 96.39 -25.57
CA GLU A 70 13.26 96.31 -27.03
C GLU A 70 11.98 97.02 -27.52
N ALA A 71 12.09 97.66 -28.69
CA ALA A 71 10.97 98.27 -29.38
C ALA A 71 10.10 97.16 -29.99
N LEU A 72 8.89 96.98 -29.45
CA LEU A 72 7.97 95.91 -29.83
C LEU A 72 6.97 96.42 -30.87
N ASP A 73 6.67 95.59 -31.85
CA ASP A 73 5.56 95.79 -32.78
C ASP A 73 4.22 95.52 -32.08
N ARG A 74 3.11 95.87 -32.74
CA ARG A 74 1.74 95.69 -32.22
C ARG A 74 1.50 94.24 -31.73
N GLU A 75 2.04 93.26 -32.44
CA GLU A 75 1.91 91.84 -32.11
C GLU A 75 2.81 91.40 -30.93
N GLY A 76 4.02 91.94 -30.83
CA GLY A 76 4.92 91.74 -29.70
C GLY A 76 4.32 92.25 -28.40
N ILE A 77 3.69 93.43 -28.41
CA ILE A 77 3.01 94.01 -27.24
C ILE A 77 1.82 93.15 -26.82
N ARG A 78 1.02 92.68 -27.78
CA ARG A 78 -0.11 91.77 -27.52
C ARG A 78 0.35 90.49 -26.81
N ARG A 79 1.44 89.87 -27.28
CA ARG A 79 2.02 88.66 -26.66
C ARG A 79 2.59 88.93 -25.27
N LEU A 80 3.30 90.05 -25.09
CA LEU A 80 3.80 90.48 -23.79
C LEU A 80 2.64 90.69 -22.80
N PHE A 81 1.58 91.37 -23.23
CA PHE A 81 0.39 91.62 -22.44
C PHE A 81 -0.29 90.33 -21.98
N TYR A 82 -0.46 89.34 -22.87
CA TYR A 82 -1.02 88.05 -22.48
C TYR A 82 -0.13 87.27 -21.51
N SER A 83 1.20 87.33 -21.71
CA SER A 83 2.15 86.68 -20.82
C SER A 83 2.10 87.29 -19.40
N VAL A 84 1.98 88.61 -19.33
CA VAL A 84 1.85 89.37 -18.07
C VAL A 84 0.52 89.06 -17.37
N LEU A 85 -0.60 89.02 -18.10
CA LEU A 85 -1.90 88.63 -17.54
C LEU A 85 -1.87 87.19 -17.00
N ASN A 86 -1.30 86.26 -17.77
CA ASN A 86 -1.23 84.85 -17.40
C ASN A 86 -0.34 84.64 -16.17
N ALA A 87 0.76 85.39 -16.05
CA ALA A 87 1.63 85.36 -14.87
C ALA A 87 0.91 85.77 -13.57
N GLN A 88 -0.12 86.62 -13.67
CA GLN A 88 -0.94 87.06 -12.54
C GLN A 88 -2.25 86.25 -12.37
N GLY A 89 -2.43 85.18 -13.16
CA GLY A 89 -3.60 84.29 -13.05
C GLY A 89 -4.86 84.80 -13.76
N PHE A 90 -4.72 85.74 -14.68
CA PHE A 90 -5.79 86.25 -15.52
C PHE A 90 -5.61 85.77 -16.97
N ALA A 91 -6.71 85.61 -17.69
CA ALA A 91 -6.71 85.23 -19.09
C ALA A 91 -7.55 86.23 -19.90
N ALA A 92 -7.04 86.58 -21.08
CA ALA A 92 -7.76 87.39 -22.04
C ALA A 92 -8.50 86.47 -23.03
N VAL A 93 -9.80 86.70 -23.18
CA VAL A 93 -10.67 85.98 -24.12
C VAL A 93 -11.17 86.98 -25.15
N ASN A 94 -11.10 86.62 -26.43
CA ASN A 94 -11.54 87.49 -27.52
C ASN A 94 -13.06 87.31 -27.75
N ASP A 95 -13.85 88.39 -27.68
CA ASP A 95 -15.29 88.42 -27.90
C ASP A 95 -15.62 89.39 -29.06
N GLY A 96 -15.28 88.98 -30.28
CA GLY A 96 -15.46 89.79 -31.49
C GLY A 96 -14.54 91.01 -31.53
N ASP A 97 -15.13 92.21 -31.49
CA ASP A 97 -14.41 93.49 -31.55
C ASP A 97 -13.94 94.00 -30.17
N ARG A 98 -14.08 93.18 -29.12
CA ARG A 98 -13.71 93.50 -27.74
C ARG A 98 -12.98 92.34 -27.07
N LEU A 99 -12.08 92.69 -26.16
CA LEU A 99 -11.28 91.75 -25.38
C LEU A 99 -11.81 91.70 -23.94
N LEU A 100 -12.17 90.51 -23.45
CA LEU A 100 -12.61 90.31 -22.08
C LEU A 100 -11.45 89.78 -21.22
N VAL A 101 -11.13 90.46 -20.12
CA VAL A 101 -10.11 90.00 -19.16
C VAL A 101 -10.80 89.40 -17.94
N LEU A 102 -10.63 88.09 -17.75
CA LEU A 102 -11.27 87.29 -16.72
C LEU A 102 -10.24 86.53 -15.86
N PRO A 103 -10.60 86.08 -14.64
CA PRO A 103 -9.81 85.09 -13.91
C PRO A 103 -9.62 83.81 -14.73
N ALA A 104 -8.42 83.22 -14.70
CA ALA A 104 -8.06 82.05 -15.52
C ALA A 104 -8.94 80.81 -15.28
N SER A 105 -9.63 80.72 -14.14
CA SER A 105 -10.60 79.64 -13.86
C SER A 105 -11.88 79.75 -14.68
N GLU A 106 -12.39 80.96 -14.91
CA GLU A 106 -13.64 81.21 -15.66
C GLU A 106 -13.38 81.22 -17.18
N ALA A 107 -12.19 81.66 -17.61
CA ALA A 107 -11.78 81.62 -19.02
C ALA A 107 -11.78 80.20 -19.61
N LYS A 108 -11.59 79.16 -18.80
CA LYS A 108 -11.64 77.74 -19.23
C LYS A 108 -13.02 77.31 -19.73
N ALA A 109 -14.10 77.86 -19.16
CA ALA A 109 -15.47 77.54 -19.58
C ALA A 109 -15.77 78.13 -20.98
N TRP A 110 -15.19 79.29 -21.28
CA TRP A 110 -15.36 79.98 -22.56
C TRP A 110 -14.44 79.43 -23.66
N ALA A 111 -13.21 79.00 -23.31
CA ALA A 111 -12.24 78.43 -24.27
C ALA A 111 -12.72 77.13 -24.95
N ASN A 112 -13.67 76.41 -24.35
CA ASN A 112 -14.20 75.17 -24.90
C ASN A 112 -15.17 75.39 -26.10
N GLN A 113 -15.53 76.64 -26.41
CA GLN A 113 -16.54 76.99 -27.41
C GLN A 113 -15.96 77.58 -28.72
N GLN A 114 -14.66 77.89 -28.80
CA GLN A 114 -14.06 78.54 -29.98
C GLN A 114 -12.72 77.91 -30.39
N VAL A 115 -12.55 77.68 -31.70
CA VAL A 115 -11.49 76.83 -32.30
C VAL A 115 -10.26 77.63 -32.78
N GLU A 116 -10.28 78.97 -32.73
CA GLU A 116 -9.11 79.76 -33.15
C GLU A 116 -8.06 79.86 -32.04
N ALA A 117 -6.92 79.21 -32.31
CA ALA A 117 -5.79 79.04 -31.41
C ALA A 117 -5.11 80.38 -31.07
N ILE A 118 -5.20 80.77 -29.80
CA ILE A 118 -4.25 81.70 -29.17
C ILE A 118 -3.13 80.84 -28.57
N PRO A 119 -1.83 81.16 -28.76
CA PRO A 119 -0.68 80.35 -28.31
C PRO A 119 -0.51 80.22 -26.78
N ALA A 120 -1.54 80.53 -26.00
CA ALA A 120 -1.60 80.35 -24.54
C ALA A 120 -2.90 79.67 -24.05
N ALA A 121 -3.69 79.07 -24.95
CA ALA A 121 -4.92 78.37 -24.59
C ALA A 121 -4.67 76.91 -24.13
N PHE A 122 -5.43 76.46 -23.13
CA PHE A 122 -5.47 75.06 -22.72
C PHE A 122 -6.16 74.22 -23.80
N THR A 123 -5.52 73.13 -24.24
CA THR A 123 -6.07 72.19 -25.23
C THR A 123 -6.16 70.80 -24.63
N THR A 124 -7.16 70.01 -25.07
CA THR A 124 -7.36 68.63 -24.63
C THR A 124 -6.99 67.65 -25.74
N ARG A 125 -6.11 66.68 -25.46
CA ARG A 125 -5.72 65.60 -26.37
C ARG A 125 -5.94 64.24 -25.71
N VAL A 126 -6.31 63.26 -26.53
CA VAL A 126 -6.52 61.87 -26.09
C VAL A 126 -5.37 61.02 -26.62
N PHE A 127 -4.65 60.34 -25.73
CA PHE A 127 -3.56 59.42 -26.06
C PHE A 127 -4.01 57.97 -25.88
N ASN A 128 -4.00 57.18 -26.95
CA ASN A 128 -4.34 55.76 -26.85
C ASN A 128 -3.12 54.95 -26.45
N LEU A 129 -3.25 54.05 -25.47
CA LEU A 129 -2.14 53.26 -24.92
C LEU A 129 -2.27 51.79 -25.35
N SER A 130 -1.15 51.21 -25.77
CA SER A 130 -1.07 49.86 -26.33
C SER A 130 -0.34 48.86 -25.43
N GLY A 131 0.69 49.30 -24.71
CA GLY A 131 1.53 48.46 -23.84
C GLY A 131 1.25 48.66 -22.35
N SER A 132 0.87 49.87 -21.94
CA SER A 132 0.68 50.24 -20.54
C SER A 132 -0.80 50.47 -20.17
N VAL A 133 -1.11 50.39 -18.87
CA VAL A 133 -2.45 50.69 -18.35
C VAL A 133 -2.59 52.20 -18.17
N ALA A 134 -3.67 52.77 -18.69
CA ALA A 134 -3.96 54.20 -18.57
C ALA A 134 -3.95 54.71 -17.11
N ALA A 135 -4.46 53.91 -16.17
CA ALA A 135 -4.50 54.26 -14.76
C ALA A 135 -3.09 54.39 -14.12
N ASP A 136 -2.18 53.48 -14.46
CA ASP A 136 -0.81 53.47 -13.92
C ASP A 136 -0.03 54.67 -14.44
N LEU A 137 -0.12 54.95 -15.75
CA LEU A 137 0.52 56.11 -16.36
C LEU A 137 -0.10 57.43 -15.91
N ALA A 138 -1.42 57.49 -15.70
CA ALA A 138 -2.08 58.67 -15.16
C ALA A 138 -1.54 59.03 -13.78
N GLY A 139 -1.32 58.05 -12.90
CA GLY A 139 -0.73 58.26 -11.58
C GLY A 139 0.70 58.78 -11.64
N LEU A 140 1.52 58.24 -12.54
CA LEU A 140 2.92 58.64 -12.72
C LEU A 140 3.08 60.02 -13.35
N LEU A 141 2.21 60.38 -14.30
CA LEU A 141 2.31 61.64 -15.05
C LEU A 141 1.55 62.80 -14.40
N ARG A 142 0.68 62.54 -13.40
CA ARG A 142 -0.07 63.56 -12.66
C ARG A 142 0.74 64.74 -12.13
N PRO A 143 1.95 64.55 -11.57
CA PRO A 143 2.77 65.67 -11.06
C PRO A 143 3.35 66.57 -12.16
N LEU A 144 3.38 66.12 -13.42
CA LEU A 144 3.99 66.83 -14.55
C LEU A 144 3.00 67.70 -15.33
N VAL A 145 1.72 67.65 -14.95
CA VAL A 145 0.65 68.50 -15.50
C VAL A 145 0.68 69.85 -14.80
N SER A 146 0.38 70.95 -15.51
CA SER A 146 0.31 72.27 -14.91
C SER A 146 -0.74 72.33 -13.78
N SER A 147 -0.60 73.28 -12.86
CA SER A 147 -1.55 73.48 -11.74
C SER A 147 -3.01 73.67 -12.18
N SER A 148 -3.21 74.01 -13.44
CA SER A 148 -4.48 74.27 -14.10
C SER A 148 -4.92 73.18 -15.09
N GLY A 149 -4.09 72.16 -15.33
CA GLY A 149 -4.36 71.07 -16.26
C GLY A 149 -5.07 69.88 -15.62
N TYR A 150 -5.61 69.00 -16.46
CA TYR A 150 -6.31 67.78 -16.05
C TYR A 150 -5.69 66.57 -16.75
N ILE A 151 -5.56 65.46 -16.03
CA ILE A 151 -5.13 64.17 -16.55
C ILE A 151 -6.00 63.09 -15.94
N GLY A 152 -6.65 62.30 -16.80
CA GLY A 152 -7.55 61.25 -16.36
C GLY A 152 -7.44 60.02 -17.25
N PRO A 153 -7.46 58.81 -16.67
CA PRO A 153 -7.55 57.59 -17.45
C PRO A 153 -8.99 57.37 -17.94
N SER A 154 -9.13 57.03 -19.21
CA SER A 154 -10.32 56.40 -19.78
C SER A 154 -10.10 54.88 -19.76
N SER A 155 -10.65 54.22 -18.75
CA SER A 155 -10.46 52.79 -18.52
C SER A 155 -11.10 51.91 -19.61
N SER A 156 -12.19 52.37 -20.23
CA SER A 156 -12.89 51.61 -21.27
C SER A 156 -12.13 51.57 -22.60
N ALA A 157 -11.42 52.65 -22.94
CA ALA A 157 -10.66 52.78 -24.18
C ALA A 157 -9.14 52.56 -23.99
N ASN A 158 -8.69 52.28 -22.75
CA ASN A 158 -7.29 52.34 -22.35
C ASN A 158 -6.56 53.57 -22.93
N ALA A 159 -7.17 54.74 -22.74
CA ALA A 159 -6.66 56.00 -23.27
C ALA A 159 -6.46 57.02 -22.14
N LEU A 160 -5.47 57.89 -22.28
CA LEU A 160 -5.18 58.96 -21.35
C LEU A 160 -5.69 60.28 -21.93
N VAL A 161 -6.64 60.92 -21.23
CA VAL A 161 -7.16 62.24 -21.61
C VAL A 161 -6.37 63.29 -20.84
N VAL A 162 -5.69 64.17 -21.56
CA VAL A 162 -4.83 65.21 -20.99
C VAL A 162 -5.27 66.58 -21.50
N THR A 163 -5.51 67.50 -20.58
CA THR A 163 -5.83 68.92 -20.85
C THR A 163 -4.75 69.80 -20.23
N ASP A 164 -3.97 70.49 -21.05
CA ASP A 164 -2.89 71.39 -20.60
C ASP A 164 -2.53 72.43 -21.69
N SER A 165 -1.50 73.25 -21.46
CA SER A 165 -0.93 74.14 -22.47
C SER A 165 -0.32 73.35 -23.64
N ALA A 166 -0.41 73.89 -24.85
CA ALA A 166 0.09 73.22 -26.06
C ALA A 166 1.57 72.76 -25.93
N ALA A 167 2.43 73.58 -25.32
CA ALA A 167 3.84 73.24 -25.11
C ALA A 167 4.05 72.07 -24.13
N ASN A 168 3.20 71.93 -23.10
CA ASN A 168 3.31 70.81 -22.15
C ASN A 168 2.71 69.52 -22.72
N LEU A 169 1.68 69.62 -23.57
CA LEU A 169 1.12 68.46 -24.25
C LEU A 169 2.14 67.74 -25.14
N ASP A 170 2.93 68.48 -25.91
CA ASP A 170 3.93 67.86 -26.80
C ASP A 170 5.04 67.18 -25.97
N ARG A 171 5.38 67.72 -24.79
CA ARG A 171 6.30 67.07 -23.85
C ARG A 171 5.71 65.80 -23.24
N LEU A 172 4.44 65.86 -22.81
CA LEU A 172 3.73 64.71 -22.25
C LEU A 172 3.55 63.61 -23.30
N GLU A 173 3.32 63.96 -24.57
CA GLU A 173 3.22 63.01 -25.68
C GLU A 173 4.49 62.18 -25.85
N HIS A 174 5.66 62.81 -25.86
CA HIS A 174 6.94 62.08 -25.95
C HIS A 174 7.17 61.14 -24.76
N LEU A 175 6.80 61.56 -23.55
CA LEU A 175 6.92 60.71 -22.35
C LEU A 175 5.95 59.53 -22.37
N VAL A 176 4.71 59.77 -22.81
CA VAL A 176 3.71 58.71 -22.97
C VAL A 176 4.19 57.67 -23.97
N LEU A 177 4.71 58.08 -25.13
CA LEU A 177 5.23 57.14 -26.14
C LEU A 177 6.43 56.32 -25.62
N GLN A 178 7.32 56.94 -24.86
CA GLN A 178 8.46 56.23 -24.29
C GLN A 178 8.04 55.20 -23.23
N LEU A 179 7.04 55.53 -22.40
CA LEU A 179 6.54 54.65 -21.34
C LEU A 179 5.58 53.57 -21.86
N ASP A 180 4.78 53.86 -22.89
CA ASP A 180 3.87 52.88 -23.51
C ASP A 180 4.62 51.78 -24.28
N SER A 181 5.89 52.01 -24.64
CA SER A 181 6.75 50.99 -25.24
C SER A 181 7.13 49.82 -24.30
N GLY A 182 6.71 49.86 -23.03
CA GLY A 182 6.92 48.81 -22.04
C GLY A 182 6.19 47.51 -22.40
N GLN A 183 6.96 46.48 -22.78
CA GLN A 183 6.46 45.19 -23.25
C GLN A 183 5.69 44.43 -22.17
N ARG A 184 4.41 44.15 -22.44
CA ARG A 184 3.60 43.22 -21.65
C ARG A 184 3.64 41.80 -22.22
N HIS A 185 4.10 40.87 -21.36
CA HIS A 185 3.74 39.44 -21.32
C HIS A 185 3.91 38.60 -22.60
N ASP A 186 5.08 38.67 -23.25
CA ASP A 186 5.43 37.59 -24.17
C ASP A 186 5.55 36.25 -23.44
N HIS A 187 5.22 35.17 -24.15
CA HIS A 187 5.25 33.81 -23.65
C HIS A 187 6.38 33.01 -24.32
N GLU A 188 7.01 32.09 -23.59
CA GLU A 188 7.92 31.10 -24.16
C GLU A 188 7.43 29.71 -23.75
N LEU A 189 7.39 28.81 -24.72
CA LEU A 189 6.92 27.45 -24.53
C LEU A 189 8.13 26.51 -24.59
N VAL A 190 8.35 25.77 -23.50
CA VAL A 190 9.48 24.84 -23.36
C VAL A 190 8.93 23.42 -23.28
N SER A 191 9.23 22.59 -24.28
CA SER A 191 8.91 21.16 -24.27
C SER A 191 9.99 20.36 -23.55
N LEU A 192 9.58 19.43 -22.70
CA LEU A 192 10.46 18.51 -21.98
C LEU A 192 10.46 17.14 -22.68
N ARG A 193 11.65 16.55 -22.88
CA ARG A 193 11.78 15.24 -23.55
C ARG A 193 11.96 14.08 -22.58
N GLN A 194 12.64 14.31 -21.46
CA GLN A 194 13.05 13.29 -20.51
C GLN A 194 12.30 13.43 -19.18
N ALA A 195 12.22 14.65 -18.64
CA ALA A 195 11.52 14.93 -17.41
C ALA A 195 10.02 15.16 -17.64
N ARG A 196 9.19 14.84 -16.62
CA ARG A 196 7.76 15.14 -16.63
C ARG A 196 7.51 16.59 -16.21
N ALA A 197 6.70 17.30 -16.98
CA ALA A 197 6.35 18.70 -16.73
C ALA A 197 5.71 18.90 -15.35
N ASP A 198 4.89 17.96 -14.88
CA ASP A 198 4.27 17.96 -13.56
C ASP A 198 5.30 17.96 -12.41
N ALA A 199 6.41 17.23 -12.59
CA ALA A 199 7.45 17.11 -11.58
C ALA A 199 8.40 18.31 -11.57
N VAL A 200 8.63 18.93 -12.74
CA VAL A 200 9.53 20.09 -12.90
C VAL A 200 8.83 21.40 -12.55
N PHE A 201 7.52 21.49 -12.78
CA PHE A 201 6.68 22.66 -12.50
C PHE A 201 6.92 23.29 -11.11
N PRO A 202 6.80 22.57 -9.98
CA PRO A 202 6.91 23.20 -8.65
C PRO A 202 8.32 23.76 -8.39
N VAL A 203 9.37 23.15 -8.95
CA VAL A 203 10.75 23.63 -8.81
C VAL A 203 10.95 24.93 -9.59
N VAL A 204 10.41 25.01 -10.81
CA VAL A 204 10.51 26.21 -11.65
C VAL A 204 9.62 27.33 -11.11
N GLU A 205 8.44 27.02 -10.57
CA GLU A 205 7.55 27.97 -9.92
C GLU A 205 8.18 28.55 -8.64
N ALA A 206 8.78 27.72 -7.80
CA ALA A 206 9.53 28.17 -6.62
C ALA A 206 10.71 29.06 -7.02
N ALA A 207 11.43 28.72 -8.09
CA ALA A 207 12.54 29.51 -8.62
C ALA A 207 12.08 30.84 -9.27
N ALA A 208 10.83 30.94 -9.70
CA ALA A 208 10.26 32.16 -10.27
C ALA A 208 9.97 33.24 -9.21
N GLY A 209 9.92 32.90 -7.92
CA GLY A 209 9.72 33.86 -6.83
C GLY A 209 8.26 34.24 -6.58
N GLY A 210 7.31 33.39 -6.97
CA GLY A 210 5.88 33.57 -6.69
C GLY A 210 5.17 34.63 -7.54
N PRO A 211 3.89 34.93 -7.24
CA PRO A 211 3.02 35.77 -8.07
C PRO A 211 3.50 37.21 -8.25
N ASP A 212 4.21 37.75 -7.26
CA ASP A 212 4.69 39.15 -7.23
C ASP A 212 5.93 39.41 -8.09
N SER A 213 6.59 38.33 -8.56
CA SER A 213 7.78 38.42 -9.43
C SER A 213 7.48 38.88 -10.86
N GLY A 214 6.20 38.95 -11.24
CA GLY A 214 5.76 39.20 -12.61
C GLY A 214 6.02 38.05 -13.58
N VAL A 215 6.50 36.89 -13.08
CA VAL A 215 6.70 35.66 -13.85
C VAL A 215 5.65 34.63 -13.45
N ARG A 216 4.88 34.16 -14.42
CA ARG A 216 3.91 33.07 -14.21
C ARG A 216 4.30 31.86 -15.03
N VAL A 217 4.33 30.70 -14.37
CA VAL A 217 4.60 29.42 -15.00
C VAL A 217 3.28 28.65 -15.04
N LEU A 218 2.97 28.06 -16.17
CA LEU A 218 1.80 27.22 -16.37
C LEU A 218 2.27 25.88 -16.94
N VAL A 219 1.64 24.79 -16.50
CA VAL A 219 1.97 23.44 -16.97
C VAL A 219 0.88 22.95 -17.95
N ASP A 220 1.31 22.39 -19.08
CA ASP A 220 0.46 21.61 -19.97
C ASP A 220 0.89 20.15 -19.92
N THR A 221 0.09 19.36 -19.20
CA THR A 221 0.32 17.95 -18.91
C THR A 221 0.14 17.07 -20.15
N GLY A 222 -0.76 17.45 -21.07
CA GLY A 222 -1.02 16.70 -22.29
C GLY A 222 0.11 16.82 -23.32
N GLY A 223 0.76 17.98 -23.36
CA GLY A 223 1.90 18.24 -24.24
C GLY A 223 3.28 18.06 -23.61
N ASN A 224 3.36 17.67 -22.33
CA ASN A 224 4.59 17.66 -21.53
C ASN A 224 5.44 18.94 -21.71
N ARG A 225 4.78 20.11 -21.58
CA ARG A 225 5.39 21.42 -21.86
C ARG A 225 5.07 22.45 -20.78
N LEU A 226 5.99 23.37 -20.56
CA LEU A 226 5.86 24.48 -19.61
C LEU A 226 5.73 25.80 -20.38
N LEU A 227 4.72 26.58 -20.02
CA LEU A 227 4.46 27.90 -20.56
C LEU A 227 4.94 28.94 -19.54
N ILE A 228 5.92 29.75 -19.93
CA ILE A 228 6.54 30.76 -19.06
C ILE A 228 6.13 32.15 -19.57
N LEU A 229 5.44 32.90 -18.72
CA LEU A 229 4.97 34.27 -18.95
C LEU A 229 5.82 35.22 -18.12
N GLY A 230 6.36 36.28 -18.71
CA GLY A 230 7.05 37.31 -17.94
C GLY A 230 8.08 38.12 -18.74
N PRO A 231 8.84 39.01 -18.08
CA PRO A 231 9.89 39.81 -18.72
C PRO A 231 10.94 38.93 -19.41
N ALA A 232 11.48 39.39 -20.54
CA ALA A 232 12.38 38.61 -21.40
C ALA A 232 13.57 37.98 -20.64
N LYS A 233 14.20 38.74 -19.74
CA LYS A 233 15.36 38.28 -18.95
C LYS A 233 15.00 37.16 -17.98
N SER A 234 13.86 37.26 -17.30
CA SER A 234 13.40 36.25 -16.34
C SER A 234 12.92 34.98 -17.05
N ARG A 235 12.21 35.15 -18.17
CA ARG A 235 11.74 34.06 -19.02
C ARG A 235 12.88 33.22 -19.58
N GLN A 236 13.94 33.85 -20.11
CA GLN A 236 15.13 33.14 -20.59
C GLN A 236 15.84 32.35 -19.48
N ARG A 237 15.93 32.94 -18.27
CA ARG A 237 16.51 32.26 -17.10
C ARG A 237 15.70 31.03 -16.71
N MET A 238 14.38 31.15 -16.67
CA MET A 238 13.48 30.01 -16.37
C MET A 238 13.55 28.96 -17.49
N ALA A 239 13.60 29.35 -18.76
CA ALA A 239 13.74 28.42 -19.87
C ALA A 239 15.07 27.64 -19.81
N GLN A 240 16.17 28.30 -19.41
CA GLN A 240 17.46 27.64 -19.18
C GLN A 240 17.41 26.68 -17.99
N LEU A 241 16.79 27.08 -16.88
CA LEU A 241 16.58 26.20 -15.72
C LEU A 241 15.77 24.96 -16.11
N THR A 242 14.64 25.15 -16.80
CA THR A 242 13.80 24.06 -17.30
C THR A 242 14.59 23.08 -18.18
N ARG A 243 15.45 23.57 -19.08
CA ARG A 243 16.31 22.70 -19.91
C ARG A 243 17.38 21.97 -19.09
N SER A 244 17.93 22.60 -18.05
CA SER A 244 18.91 21.95 -17.16
C SER A 244 18.29 20.85 -16.28
N LEU A 245 16.98 20.93 -16.03
CA LEU A 245 16.21 19.93 -15.29
C LEU A 245 15.67 18.80 -16.19
N ASP A 246 15.77 18.92 -17.52
CA ASP A 246 15.35 17.88 -18.49
C ASP A 246 16.39 16.76 -18.62
N VAL A 247 16.68 16.10 -17.50
CA VAL A 247 17.61 14.96 -17.43
C VAL A 247 16.84 13.63 -17.41
N PRO A 248 17.40 12.54 -17.97
CA PRO A 248 16.79 11.22 -17.89
C PRO A 248 16.68 10.78 -16.42
N ALA A 249 15.50 10.34 -16.01
CA ALA A 249 15.32 9.75 -14.70
C ALA A 249 16.28 8.55 -14.53
N PRO A 250 17.04 8.46 -13.43
CA PRO A 250 17.93 7.32 -13.22
C PRO A 250 17.10 6.02 -13.16
N ALA A 251 17.54 4.98 -13.88
CA ALA A 251 16.85 3.69 -13.95
C ALA A 251 16.62 3.01 -12.58
N THR A 252 17.32 3.47 -11.54
CA THR A 252 17.18 3.04 -10.14
C THR A 252 15.91 3.57 -9.45
N SER A 253 15.20 4.54 -10.01
CA SER A 253 13.95 5.06 -9.43
C SER A 253 12.71 4.24 -9.84
N GLN A 254 12.87 2.94 -10.10
CA GLN A 254 11.70 2.07 -10.21
C GLN A 254 11.13 1.89 -8.81
N ASN A 255 9.95 2.46 -8.58
CA ASN A 255 9.20 2.34 -7.33
C ASN A 255 8.64 0.94 -7.10
N TRP A 256 9.12 -0.08 -7.83
CA TRP A 256 8.70 -1.46 -7.70
C TRP A 256 9.88 -2.43 -7.85
N ARG A 257 9.84 -3.54 -7.13
CA ARG A 257 10.83 -4.62 -7.14
C ARG A 257 10.14 -5.97 -7.01
N VAL A 258 10.68 -6.99 -7.70
CA VAL A 258 10.19 -8.37 -7.58
C VAL A 258 11.30 -9.21 -6.97
N VAL A 259 11.05 -9.78 -5.79
CA VAL A 259 12.00 -10.63 -5.06
C VAL A 259 11.48 -12.06 -5.06
N ARG A 260 12.29 -13.01 -5.54
CA ARG A 260 11.96 -14.43 -5.51
C ARG A 260 12.52 -15.06 -4.23
N LEU A 261 11.69 -15.82 -3.53
CA LEU A 261 12.06 -16.47 -2.28
C LEU A 261 12.55 -17.89 -2.53
N GLN A 262 13.59 -18.31 -1.80
CA GLN A 262 14.23 -19.62 -1.95
C GLN A 262 13.74 -20.65 -0.93
N HIS A 263 13.38 -20.23 0.28
CA HIS A 263 13.10 -21.12 1.42
C HIS A 263 11.75 -20.84 2.08
N SER A 264 11.37 -19.57 2.17
CA SER A 264 10.14 -19.11 2.81
C SER A 264 8.97 -19.01 1.82
N ASN A 265 7.75 -19.04 2.33
CA ASN A 265 6.52 -18.92 1.54
C ASN A 265 6.15 -17.43 1.36
N ALA A 266 5.89 -17.01 0.11
CA ALA A 266 5.58 -15.63 -0.23
C ALA A 266 4.31 -15.09 0.45
N GLU A 267 3.27 -15.90 0.60
CA GLU A 267 2.00 -15.48 1.19
C GLU A 267 2.17 -15.14 2.68
N GLN A 268 2.85 -16.02 3.41
CA GLN A 268 3.15 -15.82 4.83
C GLN A 268 4.09 -14.62 5.06
N LEU A 269 5.12 -14.46 4.22
CA LEU A 269 6.02 -13.31 4.34
C LEU A 269 5.37 -11.99 3.93
N ALA A 270 4.46 -11.98 2.95
CA ALA A 270 3.76 -10.76 2.55
C ALA A 270 2.84 -10.24 3.67
N GLU A 271 2.18 -11.13 4.41
CA GLU A 271 1.37 -10.76 5.58
C GLU A 271 2.23 -10.09 6.66
N VAL A 272 3.34 -10.72 7.05
CA VAL A 272 4.28 -10.19 8.05
C VAL A 272 4.89 -8.86 7.61
N LEU A 273 5.37 -8.78 6.37
CA LEU A 273 5.99 -7.56 5.83
C LEU A 273 4.99 -6.44 5.60
N GLY A 274 3.72 -6.76 5.31
CA GLY A 274 2.64 -5.78 5.21
C GLY A 274 2.36 -5.12 6.56
N GLU A 275 2.36 -5.89 7.66
CA GLU A 275 2.22 -5.33 9.02
C GLU A 275 3.42 -4.47 9.43
N VAL A 276 4.64 -4.92 9.10
CA VAL A 276 5.88 -4.18 9.38
C VAL A 276 5.95 -2.89 8.55
N GLY A 277 5.58 -2.95 7.27
CA GLY A 277 5.52 -1.80 6.36
C GLY A 277 4.60 -0.70 6.86
N LYS A 278 3.41 -1.05 7.36
CA LYS A 278 2.47 -0.10 7.99
C LYS A 278 3.02 0.59 9.23
N ARG A 279 3.88 -0.08 10.01
CA ARG A 279 4.44 0.44 11.26
C ARG A 279 5.69 1.31 11.05
N LEU A 280 6.48 1.03 10.01
CA LEU A 280 7.68 1.79 9.66
C LEU A 280 7.34 3.21 9.18
N ASP A 281 6.13 3.43 8.66
CA ASP A 281 5.69 4.71 8.09
C ASP A 281 5.12 5.70 9.12
N GLY A 282 5.11 5.34 10.41
CA GLY A 282 4.96 6.31 11.51
C GLY A 282 3.61 7.04 11.64
N THR A 283 2.58 6.71 10.85
CA THR A 283 1.26 7.34 11.00
C THR A 283 0.41 6.58 12.01
N GLN A 284 0.52 6.97 13.28
CA GLN A 284 -0.47 6.59 14.29
C GLN A 284 -1.85 7.13 13.88
N GLY A 285 -2.72 6.21 13.47
CA GLY A 285 -4.16 6.20 13.71
C GLY A 285 -4.90 7.54 13.65
N THR A 286 -5.28 7.97 12.45
CA THR A 286 -6.57 8.64 12.25
C THR A 286 -7.24 8.08 11.02
N ASN A 287 -8.25 7.23 11.24
CA ASN A 287 -9.15 6.71 10.21
C ASN A 287 -9.87 7.89 9.52
N THR A 288 -9.35 8.36 8.39
CA THR A 288 -10.11 9.14 7.42
C THR A 288 -9.94 8.48 6.05
N PRO A 289 -11.02 8.04 5.37
CA PRO A 289 -10.91 7.45 4.05
C PRO A 289 -10.75 8.57 3.03
N GLY A 290 -9.50 8.83 2.62
CA GLY A 290 -9.16 9.80 1.58
C GLY A 290 -7.72 9.64 1.13
N VAL A 291 -7.51 8.79 0.11
CA VAL A 291 -6.33 8.69 -0.79
C VAL A 291 -5.00 9.15 -0.17
N ASP A 292 -4.38 8.27 0.64
CA ASP A 292 -2.96 8.36 1.00
C ASP A 292 -2.12 7.78 -0.14
N ILE A 293 -1.29 8.61 -0.78
CA ILE A 293 -0.26 8.18 -1.76
C ILE A 293 1.14 8.58 -1.27
N THR A 294 1.34 8.63 0.04
CA THR A 294 2.63 8.91 0.66
C THR A 294 3.09 7.70 1.46
N GLY A 295 4.24 7.14 1.08
CA GLY A 295 5.09 6.30 1.96
C GLY A 295 4.84 4.79 1.97
N GLU A 296 3.60 4.31 1.88
CA GLU A 296 3.33 2.89 2.20
C GLU A 296 3.98 1.94 1.19
N ALA A 297 4.94 1.14 1.67
CA ALA A 297 5.50 0.04 0.90
C ALA A 297 4.45 -1.08 0.78
N ILE A 298 3.78 -1.16 -0.37
CA ILE A 298 2.79 -2.20 -0.64
C ILE A 298 3.55 -3.49 -0.98
N VAL A 299 3.34 -4.51 -0.15
CA VAL A 299 3.87 -5.87 -0.36
C VAL A 299 2.73 -6.79 -0.81
N LYS A 300 2.91 -7.45 -1.95
CA LYS A 300 1.97 -8.46 -2.48
C LYS A 300 2.71 -9.74 -2.80
N ALA A 301 2.10 -10.88 -2.48
CA ALA A 301 2.62 -12.20 -2.83
C ALA A 301 2.08 -12.67 -4.17
N ASP A 302 2.96 -13.27 -4.98
CA ASP A 302 2.60 -14.17 -6.08
C ASP A 302 2.90 -15.61 -5.63
N ALA A 303 1.84 -16.34 -5.28
CA ALA A 303 1.94 -17.73 -4.84
C ALA A 303 2.42 -18.68 -5.95
N SER A 304 2.15 -18.37 -7.23
CA SER A 304 2.51 -19.24 -8.34
C SER A 304 4.02 -19.27 -8.60
N GLN A 305 4.69 -18.15 -8.37
CA GLN A 305 6.14 -17.99 -8.57
C GLN A 305 6.93 -17.97 -7.25
N ASN A 306 6.27 -18.11 -6.09
CA ASN A 306 6.82 -17.88 -4.76
C ASN A 306 7.65 -16.58 -4.70
N ALA A 307 7.04 -15.48 -5.13
CA ALA A 307 7.69 -14.19 -5.26
C ALA A 307 6.92 -13.09 -4.53
N LEU A 308 7.65 -12.07 -4.06
CA LEU A 308 7.10 -10.86 -3.47
C LEU A 308 7.24 -9.71 -4.46
N VAL A 309 6.13 -9.06 -4.76
CA VAL A 309 6.07 -7.81 -5.50
C VAL A 309 6.01 -6.68 -4.47
N LEU A 310 7.06 -5.87 -4.46
CA LEU A 310 7.24 -4.74 -3.57
C LEU A 310 6.99 -3.46 -4.36
N LEU A 311 6.16 -2.55 -3.86
CA LEU A 311 5.96 -1.23 -4.43
C LEU A 311 6.21 -0.19 -3.33
N GLY A 312 7.06 0.80 -3.55
CA GLY A 312 7.39 1.80 -2.54
C GLY A 312 8.56 2.69 -2.93
N GLU A 313 8.97 3.56 -2.02
CA GLU A 313 10.15 4.42 -2.21
C GLU A 313 11.46 3.61 -2.23
N PRO A 314 12.49 4.02 -2.98
CA PRO A 314 13.73 3.25 -3.09
C PRO A 314 14.42 2.95 -1.75
N GLN A 315 14.31 3.84 -0.75
CA GLN A 315 14.90 3.65 0.57
C GLN A 315 14.16 2.60 1.41
N THR A 316 12.83 2.57 1.34
CA THR A 316 12.01 1.57 2.04
C THR A 316 12.14 0.20 1.39
N LEU A 317 12.19 0.15 0.05
CA LEU A 317 12.45 -1.08 -0.71
C LEU A 317 13.81 -1.71 -0.36
N ALA A 318 14.85 -0.90 -0.14
CA ALA A 318 16.16 -1.42 0.29
C ALA A 318 16.11 -2.01 1.70
N SER A 319 15.35 -1.41 2.61
CA SER A 319 15.17 -1.90 3.98
C SER A 319 14.38 -3.21 4.04
N VAL A 320 13.27 -3.28 3.28
CA VAL A 320 12.45 -4.50 3.17
C VAL A 320 13.25 -5.65 2.55
N GLU A 321 14.10 -5.39 1.56
CA GLU A 321 14.99 -6.40 0.98
C GLU A 321 15.97 -7.00 2.00
N GLN A 322 16.55 -6.17 2.88
CA GLN A 322 17.42 -6.66 3.96
C GLN A 322 16.66 -7.55 4.96
N ILE A 323 15.41 -7.19 5.28
CA ILE A 323 14.55 -8.02 6.14
C ILE A 323 14.24 -9.35 5.45
N ILE A 324 13.89 -9.32 4.15
CA ILE A 324 13.64 -10.55 3.37
C ILE A 324 14.85 -11.47 3.40
N LEU A 325 16.07 -10.96 3.21
CA LEU A 325 17.29 -11.76 3.27
C LEU A 325 17.53 -12.42 4.64
N GLN A 326 17.10 -11.77 5.72
CA GLN A 326 17.21 -12.34 7.07
C GLN A 326 16.12 -13.36 7.38
N LEU A 327 14.93 -13.22 6.78
CA LEU A 327 13.79 -14.13 6.99
C LEU A 327 13.76 -15.33 6.03
N ASP A 328 14.33 -15.20 4.82
CA ASP A 328 14.41 -16.29 3.83
C ASP A 328 15.61 -17.21 4.12
N GLN A 329 15.60 -17.83 5.30
CA GLN A 329 16.62 -18.79 5.73
C GLN A 329 16.15 -20.24 5.59
N PRO A 330 17.08 -21.20 5.35
CA PRO A 330 16.73 -22.60 5.30
C PRO A 330 16.25 -23.08 6.68
N ARG A 331 15.07 -23.69 6.71
CA ARG A 331 14.52 -24.29 7.94
C ARG A 331 15.11 -25.68 8.14
N ALA A 332 15.52 -25.96 9.39
CA ALA A 332 15.92 -27.30 9.78
C ALA A 332 14.72 -28.27 9.75
N GLN A 333 15.02 -29.54 9.54
CA GLN A 333 14.05 -30.62 9.62
C GLN A 333 14.30 -31.44 10.88
N VAL A 334 13.27 -32.12 11.38
CA VAL A 334 13.35 -32.97 12.55
C VAL A 334 12.85 -34.35 12.18
N LEU A 335 13.73 -35.34 12.35
CA LEU A 335 13.41 -36.76 12.24
C LEU A 335 13.04 -37.28 13.62
N ILE A 336 11.84 -37.84 13.75
CA ILE A 336 11.32 -38.38 14.99
C ILE A 336 11.22 -39.89 14.85
N HIS A 337 11.84 -40.61 15.77
CA HIS A 337 11.61 -42.04 15.95
C HIS A 337 10.85 -42.24 17.26
N ALA A 338 9.77 -42.99 17.23
CA ALA A 338 9.14 -43.48 18.43
C ALA A 338 9.38 -44.98 18.58
N ALA A 339 9.41 -45.48 19.81
CA ALA A 339 9.37 -46.90 20.11
C ALA A 339 8.29 -47.14 21.16
N ILE A 340 7.29 -47.93 20.81
CA ILE A 340 6.20 -48.33 21.69
C ILE A 340 6.45 -49.78 22.04
N VAL A 341 6.64 -50.07 23.34
CA VAL A 341 6.94 -51.40 23.85
C VAL A 341 5.82 -51.81 24.80
N GLU A 342 5.13 -52.90 24.47
CA GLU A 342 4.12 -53.51 25.34
C GLU A 342 4.50 -54.95 25.65
N VAL A 343 4.61 -55.27 26.93
CA VAL A 343 4.76 -56.63 27.43
C VAL A 343 3.54 -56.96 28.27
N SER A 344 2.76 -57.94 27.84
CA SER A 344 1.57 -58.38 28.56
C SER A 344 1.60 -59.89 28.81
N GLY A 345 0.95 -60.33 29.87
CA GLY A 345 0.80 -61.73 30.17
C GLY A 345 -0.34 -61.98 31.15
N SER A 346 -0.92 -63.17 31.05
CA SER A 346 -1.96 -63.63 31.97
C SER A 346 -1.63 -65.03 32.48
N ILE A 347 -1.90 -65.26 33.77
CA ILE A 347 -1.84 -66.57 34.41
C ILE A 347 -3.24 -66.87 34.93
N GLU A 348 -3.83 -67.97 34.49
CA GLU A 348 -5.17 -68.39 34.89
C GLU A 348 -5.11 -69.80 35.47
N GLU A 349 -5.56 -69.96 36.71
CA GLU A 349 -5.67 -71.25 37.37
C GLU A 349 -7.12 -71.46 37.82
N ALA A 350 -7.71 -72.61 37.50
CA ALA A 350 -9.04 -72.96 37.98
C ALA A 350 -9.07 -74.43 38.44
N LEU A 351 -9.70 -74.69 39.58
CA LEU A 351 -9.86 -76.03 40.13
C LEU A 351 -11.20 -76.13 40.85
N GLY A 352 -11.94 -77.21 40.60
CA GLY A 352 -13.14 -77.51 41.38
C GLY A 352 -13.71 -78.88 41.12
N VAL A 353 -14.64 -79.26 42.00
CA VAL A 353 -15.35 -80.55 41.94
C VAL A 353 -16.85 -80.29 41.97
N GLN A 354 -17.55 -80.78 40.96
CA GLN A 354 -19.00 -80.75 40.87
C GLN A 354 -19.57 -82.13 41.20
N TRP A 355 -20.76 -82.16 41.78
CA TRP A 355 -21.45 -83.39 42.16
C TRP A 355 -22.84 -83.41 41.55
N GLY A 356 -23.31 -84.57 41.10
CA GLY A 356 -24.64 -84.75 40.54
C GLY A 356 -25.22 -86.08 40.99
N MET A 357 -26.52 -86.06 41.25
CA MET A 357 -27.29 -87.23 41.64
C MET A 357 -28.58 -87.28 40.85
N ASP A 358 -28.88 -88.44 40.27
CA ASP A 358 -30.13 -88.74 39.57
C ASP A 358 -30.75 -90.00 40.17
N LYS A 359 -31.82 -89.83 40.94
CA LYS A 359 -32.58 -90.93 41.54
C LYS A 359 -33.97 -91.05 40.92
N GLY A 360 -34.11 -90.85 39.61
CA GLY A 360 -35.31 -91.08 38.82
C GLY A 360 -36.45 -90.07 39.04
N GLY A 361 -36.80 -89.78 40.29
CA GLY A 361 -37.77 -88.75 40.69
C GLY A 361 -37.18 -87.55 41.44
N LEU A 362 -35.89 -87.60 41.80
CA LEU A 362 -35.16 -86.50 42.44
C LEU A 362 -33.81 -86.33 41.72
N LYS A 363 -33.63 -85.17 41.08
CA LYS A 363 -32.37 -84.74 40.46
C LYS A 363 -31.81 -83.55 41.22
N GLY A 364 -30.54 -83.60 41.57
CA GLY A 364 -29.88 -82.52 42.29
C GLY A 364 -28.38 -82.58 42.11
N GLY A 365 -27.70 -81.46 42.31
CA GLY A 365 -26.26 -81.41 42.16
C GLY A 365 -25.67 -80.13 42.71
N ILE A 366 -24.36 -80.18 42.95
CA ILE A 366 -23.51 -79.02 43.21
C ILE A 366 -22.82 -78.74 41.89
N THR A 367 -23.31 -77.74 41.17
CA THR A 367 -22.75 -77.33 39.88
C THR A 367 -22.27 -75.89 39.97
N TYR A 368 -21.20 -75.59 39.23
CA TYR A 368 -20.64 -74.25 39.15
C TYR A 368 -20.66 -73.86 37.68
N SER A 369 -21.56 -72.96 37.29
CA SER A 369 -21.69 -72.52 35.89
C SER A 369 -20.42 -71.86 35.33
N GLU A 370 -19.54 -71.34 36.19
CA GLU A 370 -18.28 -70.68 35.81
C GLU A 370 -17.16 -71.65 35.39
N SER A 371 -17.29 -72.96 35.60
CA SER A 371 -16.27 -73.92 35.18
C SER A 371 -16.27 -74.24 33.68
N GLY A 372 -17.11 -73.59 32.87
CA GLY A 372 -17.18 -73.75 31.41
C GLY A 372 -17.92 -74.99 30.90
N ALA A 373 -18.17 -75.96 31.78
CA ALA A 373 -19.01 -77.13 31.55
C ALA A 373 -19.66 -77.59 32.86
N THR A 374 -20.93 -77.99 32.79
CA THR A 374 -21.61 -78.61 33.93
C THR A 374 -21.59 -80.13 33.80
N LEU A 375 -21.73 -80.82 34.94
CA LEU A 375 -21.85 -82.28 34.95
C LEU A 375 -23.05 -82.78 34.12
N ALA A 376 -24.13 -81.99 34.02
CA ALA A 376 -25.28 -82.30 33.19
C ALA A 376 -24.97 -82.20 31.69
N ASP A 377 -24.14 -81.23 31.26
CA ASP A 377 -23.71 -81.09 29.87
C ASP A 377 -22.86 -82.28 29.42
N LEU A 378 -22.00 -82.79 30.30
CA LEU A 378 -21.10 -83.89 29.99
C LEU A 378 -21.80 -85.26 29.90
N LEU A 379 -22.87 -85.44 30.68
CA LEU A 379 -23.71 -86.64 30.68
C LEU A 379 -24.85 -86.57 29.65
N GLY A 380 -25.00 -85.43 28.96
CA GLY A 380 -25.99 -85.19 27.91
C GLY A 380 -25.58 -85.77 26.54
N LYS A 381 -26.46 -85.62 25.54
CA LYS A 381 -26.20 -86.08 24.16
C LYS A 381 -25.09 -85.30 23.44
N GLU A 382 -24.83 -84.06 23.85
CA GLU A 382 -23.74 -83.22 23.33
C GLU A 382 -22.83 -82.79 24.48
N ALA A 383 -21.70 -83.49 24.62
CA ALA A 383 -20.75 -83.23 25.67
C ALA A 383 -19.94 -81.95 25.38
N LYS A 384 -20.18 -80.88 26.15
CA LYS A 384 -19.31 -79.70 26.17
C LYS A 384 -18.20 -79.92 27.20
N LEU A 385 -16.95 -80.03 26.74
CA LEU A 385 -15.78 -80.17 27.61
C LEU A 385 -15.29 -78.78 28.05
N PRO A 386 -14.93 -78.58 29.33
CA PRO A 386 -14.34 -77.33 29.78
C PRO A 386 -12.89 -77.21 29.26
N GLY A 387 -12.36 -75.99 29.22
CA GLY A 387 -10.94 -75.78 28.93
C GLY A 387 -10.07 -76.41 30.03
N GLY A 388 -9.02 -77.15 29.65
CA GLY A 388 -8.13 -77.85 30.58
C GLY A 388 -8.45 -79.34 30.73
N ALA A 389 -8.25 -79.89 31.92
CA ALA A 389 -8.51 -81.28 32.26
C ALA A 389 -9.91 -81.43 32.90
N ALA A 390 -10.69 -82.38 32.40
CA ALA A 390 -11.99 -82.74 32.95
C ALA A 390 -12.05 -84.24 33.18
N LEU A 391 -12.36 -84.66 34.41
CA LEU A 391 -12.50 -86.06 34.78
C LEU A 391 -13.86 -86.28 35.43
N ALA A 392 -14.73 -87.04 34.75
CA ALA A 392 -16.00 -87.48 35.30
C ALA A 392 -15.88 -88.89 35.89
N ILE A 393 -16.30 -89.04 37.14
CA ILE A 393 -16.23 -90.28 37.91
C ILE A 393 -17.64 -90.56 38.45
N GLY A 394 -18.27 -91.66 38.07
CA GLY A 394 -19.64 -91.93 38.50
C GLY A 394 -20.36 -93.04 37.77
N SER A 395 -21.64 -93.18 38.11
CA SER A 395 -22.64 -94.03 37.46
C SER A 395 -23.87 -93.17 37.09
N ASP A 396 -24.84 -93.75 36.40
CA ASP A 396 -26.11 -93.10 36.02
C ASP A 396 -26.88 -92.47 37.20
N ARG A 397 -26.57 -92.86 38.45
CA ARG A 397 -27.23 -92.34 39.66
C ARG A 397 -26.43 -91.31 40.43
N PHE A 398 -25.11 -91.31 40.30
CA PHE A 398 -24.21 -90.42 41.04
C PHE A 398 -22.94 -90.19 40.26
N ALA A 399 -22.59 -88.93 40.01
CA ALA A 399 -21.38 -88.56 39.31
C ALA A 399 -20.70 -87.35 39.93
N ALA A 400 -19.38 -87.32 39.80
CA ALA A 400 -18.52 -86.22 40.19
C ALA A 400 -17.73 -85.77 38.95
N LEU A 401 -17.62 -84.46 38.74
CA LEU A 401 -16.78 -83.88 37.70
C LEU A 401 -15.66 -83.06 38.36
N VAL A 402 -14.43 -83.51 38.18
CA VAL A 402 -13.23 -82.76 38.56
C VAL A 402 -12.78 -81.95 37.35
N SER A 403 -12.73 -80.63 37.48
CA SER A 403 -12.23 -79.72 36.44
C SER A 403 -10.99 -78.99 36.95
N ALA A 404 -9.90 -79.01 36.16
CA ALA A 404 -8.65 -78.32 36.45
C ALA A 404 -8.09 -77.62 35.20
N LEU A 405 -7.66 -76.37 35.34
CA LEU A 405 -7.05 -75.56 34.29
C LEU A 405 -5.87 -74.79 34.87
N ALA A 406 -4.76 -74.77 34.13
CA ALA A 406 -3.64 -73.85 34.34
C ALA A 406 -3.21 -73.32 32.96
N SER A 407 -3.29 -72.01 32.77
CA SER A 407 -2.97 -71.31 31.52
C SER A 407 -1.96 -70.20 31.80
N ASN A 408 -1.00 -70.02 30.88
CA ASN A 408 0.01 -68.96 30.95
C ASN A 408 0.21 -68.37 29.55
N SER A 409 -0.14 -67.10 29.39
CA SER A 409 0.01 -66.34 28.15
C SER A 409 1.08 -65.26 28.32
N ARG A 410 1.91 -65.07 27.29
CA ARG A 410 2.93 -64.02 27.21
C ARG A 410 2.90 -63.38 25.82
N SER A 411 2.89 -62.07 25.77
CA SER A 411 2.90 -61.27 24.54
C SER A 411 3.92 -60.14 24.67
N ASN A 412 4.61 -59.85 23.57
CA ASN A 412 5.55 -58.75 23.45
C ASN A 412 5.32 -58.04 22.11
N LEU A 413 5.07 -56.74 22.16
CA LEU A 413 4.80 -55.89 21.01
C LEU A 413 5.83 -54.76 20.99
N LEU A 414 6.56 -54.63 19.88
CA LEU A 414 7.43 -53.50 19.58
C LEU A 414 6.93 -52.82 18.31
N SER A 415 6.66 -51.52 18.40
CA SER A 415 6.27 -50.71 17.24
C SER A 415 7.16 -49.49 17.14
N THR A 416 7.79 -49.29 15.97
CA THR A 416 8.78 -48.21 15.76
C THR A 416 8.40 -47.27 14.61
N PRO A 417 7.33 -46.46 14.73
CA PRO A 417 7.00 -45.48 13.70
C PRO A 417 8.07 -44.37 13.66
N SER A 418 8.38 -43.90 12.46
CA SER A 418 9.27 -42.76 12.24
C SER A 418 8.65 -41.75 11.28
N LEU A 419 8.98 -40.47 11.46
CA LEU A 419 8.41 -39.36 10.70
C LEU A 419 9.42 -38.21 10.58
N LEU A 420 9.51 -37.60 9.40
CA LEU A 420 10.32 -36.42 9.14
C LEU A 420 9.41 -35.21 8.90
N THR A 421 9.68 -34.10 9.58
CA THR A 421 8.91 -32.86 9.38
C THR A 421 9.81 -31.62 9.44
N LEU A 422 9.31 -30.48 8.97
CA LEU A 422 9.98 -29.19 9.14
C LEU A 422 9.79 -28.68 10.57
N ASP A 423 10.71 -27.84 11.03
CA ASP A 423 10.50 -27.06 12.24
C ASP A 423 9.18 -26.25 12.17
N ASN A 424 8.45 -26.21 13.28
CA ASN A 424 7.12 -25.60 13.42
C ASN A 424 5.98 -26.20 12.59
N GLN A 425 6.23 -27.27 11.83
CA GLN A 425 5.23 -27.92 10.98
C GLN A 425 4.71 -29.20 11.62
N GLU A 426 3.39 -29.30 11.74
CA GLU A 426 2.71 -30.52 12.17
C GLU A 426 2.80 -31.60 11.09
N ALA A 427 3.11 -32.82 11.51
CA ALA A 427 3.09 -33.99 10.66
C ALA A 427 2.46 -35.18 11.41
N GLN A 428 1.84 -36.09 10.66
CA GLN A 428 1.17 -37.27 11.20
C GLN A 428 1.48 -38.50 10.35
N ILE A 429 1.71 -39.62 11.02
CA ILE A 429 1.73 -40.97 10.42
C ILE A 429 0.64 -41.80 11.08
N LEU A 430 -0.19 -42.46 10.25
CA LEU A 430 -1.19 -43.42 10.69
C LEU A 430 -0.95 -44.74 9.98
N VAL A 431 -0.74 -45.81 10.75
CA VAL A 431 -0.57 -47.18 10.26
C VAL A 431 -1.66 -48.04 10.88
N GLY A 432 -2.57 -48.53 10.05
CA GLY A 432 -3.80 -49.12 10.57
C GLY A 432 -4.74 -49.69 9.53
N GLN A 433 -5.96 -49.97 9.98
CA GLN A 433 -7.08 -50.45 9.18
C GLN A 433 -8.26 -49.48 9.30
N ASN A 434 -9.07 -49.35 8.26
CA ASN A 434 -10.29 -48.56 8.30
C ASN A 434 -11.51 -49.49 8.45
N VAL A 435 -12.04 -49.60 9.67
CA VAL A 435 -13.09 -50.57 10.01
C VAL A 435 -14.47 -49.89 10.14
N PRO A 436 -15.55 -50.56 9.71
CA PRO A 436 -16.91 -50.03 9.82
C PRO A 436 -17.52 -50.31 11.20
N PHE A 437 -18.11 -49.30 11.82
CA PHE A 437 -18.93 -49.37 13.02
C PHE A 437 -20.39 -49.10 12.66
N LYS A 438 -21.32 -49.95 13.13
CA LYS A 438 -22.75 -49.75 12.88
C LYS A 438 -23.28 -48.68 13.85
N THR A 439 -23.74 -47.54 13.36
CA THR A 439 -24.24 -46.42 14.20
C THR A 439 -25.76 -46.41 14.36
N GLY A 440 -26.48 -47.19 13.56
CA GLY A 440 -27.93 -47.35 13.68
C GLY A 440 -28.46 -48.48 12.81
N SER A 441 -29.62 -49.02 13.16
CA SER A 441 -30.34 -50.01 12.35
C SER A 441 -31.84 -49.65 12.30
N TYR A 442 -32.41 -49.55 11.11
CA TYR A 442 -33.85 -49.31 10.91
C TYR A 442 -34.50 -50.53 10.23
N VAL A 443 -35.56 -51.06 10.83
CA VAL A 443 -36.40 -52.11 10.24
C VAL A 443 -37.64 -51.46 9.65
N THR A 444 -37.86 -51.61 8.34
CA THR A 444 -39.08 -51.13 7.68
C THR A 444 -40.27 -52.02 8.08
N PRO A 445 -41.34 -51.50 8.71
CA PRO A 445 -42.48 -52.31 9.09
C PRO A 445 -43.30 -52.65 7.84
N GLY A 446 -43.30 -53.92 7.41
CA GLY A 446 -44.13 -54.40 6.28
C GLY A 446 -43.56 -55.56 5.47
N SER A 447 -42.27 -55.85 5.56
CA SER A 447 -41.65 -57.07 5.03
C SER A 447 -40.74 -57.64 6.11
N GLY A 448 -40.76 -58.96 6.29
CA GLY A 448 -40.18 -59.71 7.42
C GLY A 448 -38.92 -59.13 8.07
N SER A 449 -38.85 -59.27 9.40
CA SER A 449 -37.82 -58.82 10.35
C SER A 449 -36.39 -59.32 10.10
N GLU A 450 -36.05 -59.79 8.89
CA GLU A 450 -34.83 -60.55 8.64
C GLU A 450 -33.66 -59.72 8.08
N ASN A 451 -33.85 -58.46 7.65
CA ASN A 451 -32.74 -57.60 7.20
C ASN A 451 -32.96 -56.11 7.51
N PRO A 452 -32.58 -55.62 8.72
CA PRO A 452 -32.55 -54.19 9.01
C PRO A 452 -31.56 -53.44 8.11
N PHE A 453 -31.94 -52.25 7.63
CA PHE A 453 -30.97 -51.31 7.05
C PHE A 453 -30.04 -50.82 8.16
N THR A 454 -28.74 -51.05 8.03
CA THR A 454 -27.74 -50.57 8.99
C THR A 454 -26.96 -49.40 8.40
N THR A 455 -26.81 -48.34 9.18
CA THR A 455 -25.90 -47.22 8.86
C THR A 455 -24.54 -47.55 9.45
N VAL A 456 -23.49 -47.38 8.65
CA VAL A 456 -22.10 -47.65 9.05
C VAL A 456 -21.26 -46.38 9.00
N GLU A 457 -20.47 -46.15 10.05
CA GLU A 457 -19.44 -45.12 10.14
C GLU A 457 -18.07 -45.80 10.04
N ARG A 458 -17.16 -45.24 9.23
CA ARG A 458 -15.80 -45.78 9.04
C ARG A 458 -14.85 -45.08 10.00
N LYS A 459 -14.07 -45.84 10.78
CA LYS A 459 -13.06 -45.31 11.71
C LYS A 459 -11.72 -45.97 11.48
N ASP A 460 -10.68 -45.15 11.47
CA ASP A 460 -9.30 -45.61 11.38
C ASP A 460 -8.82 -46.11 12.75
N ILE A 461 -8.37 -47.36 12.79
CA ILE A 461 -7.80 -48.01 13.95
C ILE A 461 -6.36 -48.38 13.66
N GLY A 462 -5.46 -48.20 14.61
CA GLY A 462 -4.05 -48.56 14.44
C GLY A 462 -3.16 -47.66 15.27
N ILE A 463 -1.92 -47.53 14.83
CA ILE A 463 -0.90 -46.69 15.46
C ILE A 463 -0.90 -45.35 14.74
N SER A 464 -1.24 -44.28 15.45
CA SER A 464 -1.16 -42.91 14.98
C SER A 464 -0.15 -42.15 15.81
N LEU A 465 0.81 -41.52 15.15
CA LEU A 465 1.78 -40.61 15.75
C LEU A 465 1.68 -39.26 15.06
N LYS A 466 1.29 -38.25 15.81
CA LYS A 466 1.15 -36.87 15.38
C LYS A 466 2.10 -36.01 16.20
N VAL A 467 2.96 -35.25 15.51
CA VAL A 467 4.02 -34.47 16.16
C VAL A 467 4.15 -33.09 15.53
N ARG A 468 4.37 -32.09 16.37
CA ARG A 468 4.77 -30.74 15.97
C ARG A 468 6.05 -30.35 16.72
N PRO A 469 7.20 -30.28 16.04
CA PRO A 469 8.45 -29.87 16.67
C PRO A 469 8.62 -28.35 16.64
N HIS A 470 9.38 -27.87 17.62
CA HIS A 470 9.89 -26.51 17.68
C HIS A 470 11.34 -26.55 18.19
N ILE A 471 12.29 -26.12 17.37
CA ILE A 471 13.71 -26.09 17.73
C ILE A 471 14.00 -24.82 18.54
N ASN A 472 14.51 -24.99 19.75
CA ASN A 472 14.96 -23.88 20.60
C ASN A 472 16.43 -23.54 20.35
N GLU A 473 16.85 -22.38 20.86
CA GLU A 473 18.27 -22.00 20.94
C GLU A 473 19.04 -23.02 21.80
N GLY A 474 20.11 -23.59 21.24
CA GLY A 474 20.92 -24.63 21.89
C GLY A 474 20.28 -26.02 21.84
N ASN A 475 20.51 -26.73 20.72
CA ASN A 475 20.28 -28.18 20.43
C ASN A 475 19.11 -28.90 21.15
N SER A 476 18.10 -28.18 21.60
CA SER A 476 16.94 -28.68 22.33
C SER A 476 15.70 -28.42 21.50
N LEU A 477 14.73 -29.32 21.61
CA LEU A 477 13.52 -29.33 20.81
C LEU A 477 12.34 -29.47 21.75
N ARG A 478 11.36 -28.58 21.61
CA ARG A 478 10.04 -28.74 22.20
C ARG A 478 9.18 -29.52 21.21
N LEU A 479 8.61 -30.62 21.66
CA LEU A 479 7.78 -31.50 20.84
C LEU A 479 6.38 -31.55 21.44
N GLU A 480 5.38 -31.15 20.66
CA GLU A 480 3.98 -31.48 20.94
C GLU A 480 3.69 -32.84 20.29
N VAL A 481 3.41 -33.85 21.11
CA VAL A 481 3.26 -35.24 20.68
C VAL A 481 1.88 -35.75 21.06
N GLU A 482 1.17 -36.27 20.07
CA GLU A 482 -0.07 -37.02 20.21
C GLU A 482 0.16 -38.42 19.64
N GLN A 483 0.12 -39.42 20.51
CA GLN A 483 0.26 -40.82 20.16
C GLN A 483 -1.03 -41.57 20.50
N GLU A 484 -1.52 -42.33 19.54
CA GLU A 484 -2.66 -43.21 19.70
C GLU A 484 -2.29 -44.62 19.23
N SER A 485 -2.71 -45.63 19.98
CA SER A 485 -2.67 -47.04 19.60
C SER A 485 -4.04 -47.65 19.82
N SER A 486 -4.68 -48.04 18.72
CA SER A 486 -6.02 -48.61 18.71
C SER A 486 -6.00 -49.99 18.06
N GLU A 487 -6.60 -50.98 18.73
CA GLU A 487 -6.71 -52.37 18.26
C GLU A 487 -8.14 -52.88 18.39
N ILE A 488 -8.54 -53.83 17.55
CA ILE A 488 -9.85 -54.49 17.66
C ILE A 488 -9.77 -55.52 18.78
N ALA A 489 -10.65 -55.41 19.77
CA ALA A 489 -10.79 -56.42 20.80
C ALA A 489 -11.51 -57.66 20.21
N PRO A 490 -11.06 -58.89 20.52
CA PRO A 490 -11.78 -60.10 20.13
C PRO A 490 -13.13 -60.15 20.86
N SER A 491 -14.20 -59.75 20.17
CA SER A 491 -15.57 -59.75 20.69
C SER A 491 -16.24 -61.11 20.49
N ALA A 492 -16.90 -61.61 21.54
CA ALA A 492 -17.78 -62.78 21.48
C ALA A 492 -19.25 -62.42 21.15
N ALA A 493 -19.56 -61.14 20.98
CA ALA A 493 -20.90 -60.67 20.65
C ALA A 493 -21.06 -60.55 19.12
N GLU A 494 -21.96 -61.34 18.55
CA GLU A 494 -22.13 -61.59 17.10
C GLU A 494 -22.42 -60.37 16.19
N ASN A 495 -22.36 -59.11 16.67
CA ASN A 495 -22.80 -58.00 15.83
C ASN A 495 -22.09 -56.64 15.96
N ASP A 496 -21.17 -56.45 16.91
CA ASP A 496 -20.45 -55.18 17.09
C ASP A 496 -18.97 -55.36 17.45
N LEU A 497 -18.13 -54.48 16.90
CA LEU A 497 -16.68 -54.48 17.08
C LEU A 497 -16.35 -53.58 18.27
N ILE A 498 -15.63 -54.12 19.25
CA ILE A 498 -15.09 -53.35 20.37
C ILE A 498 -13.64 -53.00 20.02
N THR A 499 -13.18 -51.80 20.38
CA THR A 499 -11.77 -51.40 20.22
C THR A 499 -11.12 -51.07 21.55
N ASN A 500 -9.89 -51.53 21.74
CA ASN A 500 -9.04 -51.05 22.82
C ASN A 500 -8.28 -49.83 22.29
N LYS A 501 -8.42 -48.68 22.96
CA LYS A 501 -7.76 -47.43 22.58
C LYS A 501 -6.85 -46.96 23.69
N ARG A 502 -5.57 -46.76 23.37
CA ARG A 502 -4.53 -46.18 24.24
C ARG A 502 -4.14 -44.84 23.63
N THR A 503 -4.22 -43.75 24.39
CA THR A 503 -3.88 -42.40 23.90
C THR A 503 -2.98 -41.67 24.87
N LEU A 504 -2.02 -40.93 24.33
CA LEU A 504 -1.10 -40.08 25.05
C LEU A 504 -0.96 -38.75 24.32
N LYS A 505 -1.14 -37.64 25.04
CA LYS A 505 -0.92 -36.29 24.54
C LYS A 505 -0.03 -35.55 25.53
N SER A 506 1.14 -35.11 25.09
CA SER A 506 2.11 -34.43 25.94
C SER A 506 2.93 -33.42 25.16
N THR A 507 3.46 -32.42 25.86
CA THR A 507 4.48 -31.51 25.34
C THR A 507 5.76 -31.74 26.12
N ILE A 508 6.83 -32.12 25.43
CA ILE A 508 8.09 -32.54 26.04
C ILE A 508 9.25 -31.70 25.48
N LEU A 509 10.26 -31.45 26.30
CA LEU A 509 11.53 -30.87 25.87
C LEU A 509 12.56 -32.00 25.77
N ALA A 510 13.23 -32.10 24.64
CA ALA A 510 14.18 -33.16 24.32
C ALA A 510 15.47 -32.57 23.74
N SER A 511 16.62 -33.16 24.00
CA SER A 511 17.86 -32.79 23.31
C SER A 511 17.98 -33.54 21.98
N ASP A 512 18.78 -33.00 21.05
CA ASP A 512 19.08 -33.66 19.79
C ASP A 512 19.70 -35.05 20.00
N GLY A 513 19.08 -36.07 19.42
CA GLY A 513 19.54 -37.47 19.46
C GLY A 513 19.26 -38.23 20.76
N GLU A 514 18.70 -37.57 21.78
CA GLU A 514 18.39 -38.16 23.09
C GLU A 514 17.13 -39.02 23.04
N ILE A 515 17.13 -40.15 23.77
CA ILE A 515 15.94 -41.00 23.92
C ILE A 515 15.24 -40.59 25.21
N ILE A 516 13.98 -40.18 25.08
CA ILE A 516 13.15 -39.78 26.21
C ILE A 516 11.94 -40.70 26.34
N VAL A 517 11.51 -40.95 27.58
CA VAL A 517 10.27 -41.68 27.89
C VAL A 517 9.14 -40.66 27.98
N ILE A 518 8.17 -40.72 27.08
CA ILE A 518 7.03 -39.80 27.07
C ILE A 518 6.00 -40.22 28.12
N GLY A 519 5.85 -41.53 28.33
CA GLY A 519 4.92 -42.10 29.30
C GLY A 519 4.91 -43.62 29.26
N GLY A 520 4.11 -44.20 30.16
CA GLY A 520 3.92 -45.64 30.26
C GLY A 520 2.78 -46.00 31.21
N LEU A 521 2.34 -47.26 31.16
CA LEU A 521 1.32 -47.82 32.02
C LEU A 521 1.81 -49.18 32.55
N ILE A 522 1.74 -49.38 33.85
CA ILE A 522 1.93 -50.69 34.49
C ILE A 522 0.60 -51.06 35.13
N LYS A 523 -0.03 -52.11 34.62
CA LYS A 523 -1.27 -52.68 35.15
C LYS A 523 -0.97 -54.05 35.74
N ASP A 524 -1.42 -54.26 36.96
CA ASP A 524 -1.40 -55.56 37.64
C ASP A 524 -2.81 -55.81 38.19
N SER A 525 -3.43 -56.92 37.81
CA SER A 525 -4.81 -57.24 38.16
C SER A 525 -4.89 -58.69 38.62
N VAL A 526 -5.25 -58.88 39.89
CA VAL A 526 -5.45 -60.19 40.50
C VAL A 526 -6.94 -60.35 40.80
N ARG A 527 -7.57 -61.37 40.22
CA ARG A 527 -8.98 -61.70 40.43
C ARG A 527 -9.10 -63.12 40.97
N GLN A 528 -9.54 -63.23 42.22
CA GLN A 528 -9.81 -64.50 42.88
C GLN A 528 -11.31 -64.70 43.04
N VAL A 529 -11.84 -65.79 42.50
CA VAL A 529 -13.24 -66.19 42.64
C VAL A 529 -13.27 -67.53 43.35
N GLU A 530 -13.93 -67.59 44.51
CA GLU A 530 -14.18 -68.85 45.24
C GLU A 530 -15.69 -69.03 45.44
N ARG A 531 -16.21 -70.16 45.02
CA ARG A 531 -17.60 -70.58 45.22
C ARG A 531 -17.61 -71.91 45.95
N GLY A 532 -18.52 -72.10 46.88
CA GLY A 532 -18.59 -73.37 47.61
C GLY A 532 -19.88 -73.53 48.40
N VAL A 533 -20.15 -74.77 48.81
CA VAL A 533 -21.30 -75.07 49.66
C VAL A 533 -21.04 -74.51 51.07
N PRO A 534 -21.97 -73.74 51.66
CA PRO A 534 -21.77 -73.20 53.00
C PRO A 534 -21.51 -74.34 54.00
N LEU A 535 -20.60 -74.10 54.96
CA LEU A 535 -20.10 -75.07 55.94
C LEU A 535 -19.17 -76.15 55.36
N LEU A 536 -19.61 -76.91 54.36
CA LEU A 536 -18.87 -78.05 53.77
C LEU A 536 -17.57 -77.63 53.09
N SER A 537 -17.54 -76.46 52.43
CA SER A 537 -16.33 -75.94 51.77
C SER A 537 -15.21 -75.55 52.74
N ARG A 538 -15.54 -75.33 54.02
CA ARG A 538 -14.60 -74.82 55.03
C ARG A 538 -13.88 -75.92 55.82
N ILE A 539 -14.27 -77.19 55.63
CA ILE A 539 -13.67 -78.32 56.35
C ILE A 539 -12.22 -78.52 55.86
N PRO A 540 -11.22 -78.56 56.76
CA PRO A 540 -9.84 -78.89 56.37
C PRO A 540 -9.76 -80.24 55.63
N TRP A 541 -8.87 -80.35 54.65
CA TRP A 541 -8.65 -81.55 53.81
C TRP A 541 -9.78 -81.91 52.83
N VAL A 542 -11.04 -81.90 53.28
CA VAL A 542 -12.19 -82.36 52.48
C VAL A 542 -12.93 -81.22 51.78
N GLY A 543 -12.83 -80.00 52.31
CA GLY A 543 -13.55 -78.83 51.77
C GLY A 543 -13.18 -78.47 50.33
N GLY A 544 -12.02 -78.91 49.83
CA GLY A 544 -11.64 -78.81 48.42
C GLY A 544 -12.62 -79.50 47.46
N LEU A 545 -13.31 -80.55 47.90
CA LEU A 545 -14.30 -81.28 47.11
C LEU A 545 -15.64 -80.57 46.98
N PHE A 546 -15.89 -79.51 47.77
CA PHE A 546 -17.17 -78.79 47.80
C PHE A 546 -17.02 -77.32 47.42
N ARG A 547 -15.94 -76.99 46.70
CA ARG A 547 -15.66 -75.64 46.21
C ARG A 547 -15.09 -75.65 44.80
N TRP A 548 -15.20 -74.49 44.17
CA TRP A 548 -14.57 -74.12 42.92
C TRP A 548 -13.80 -72.82 43.15
N ARG A 549 -12.52 -72.82 42.76
CA ARG A 549 -11.63 -71.67 42.86
C ARG A 549 -11.09 -71.35 41.48
N SER A 550 -11.10 -70.06 41.12
CA SER A 550 -10.43 -69.51 39.95
C SER A 550 -9.57 -68.32 40.38
N ASP A 551 -8.32 -68.32 39.94
CA ASP A 551 -7.32 -67.27 40.16
C ASP A 551 -6.86 -66.78 38.79
N THR A 552 -7.11 -65.50 38.49
CA THR A 552 -6.68 -64.84 37.24
C THR A 552 -5.73 -63.71 37.60
N GLN A 553 -4.50 -63.77 37.14
CA GLN A 553 -3.49 -62.72 37.29
C GLN A 553 -3.13 -62.16 35.91
N GLU A 554 -3.34 -60.87 35.71
CA GLU A 554 -3.00 -60.17 34.47
C GLU A 554 -1.96 -59.09 34.76
N LYS A 555 -0.90 -59.06 33.95
CA LYS A 555 0.14 -58.04 34.03
C LYS A 555 0.40 -57.43 32.66
N THR A 556 0.41 -56.10 32.59
CA THR A 556 0.68 -55.34 31.36
C THR A 556 1.65 -54.19 31.66
N ASN A 557 2.74 -54.12 30.92
CA ASN A 557 3.72 -53.03 30.96
C ASN A 557 3.78 -52.37 29.58
N LEU A 558 3.45 -51.10 29.50
CA LEU A 558 3.52 -50.29 28.30
C LEU A 558 4.51 -49.15 28.54
N MET A 559 5.43 -48.91 27.61
CA MET A 559 6.32 -47.75 27.60
C MET A 559 6.38 -47.15 26.20
N VAL A 560 6.40 -45.81 26.14
CA VAL A 560 6.53 -45.05 24.90
C VAL A 560 7.80 -44.20 24.95
N PHE A 561 8.74 -44.51 24.08
CA PHE A 561 9.99 -43.80 23.89
C PHE A 561 9.94 -42.92 22.65
N LEU A 562 10.64 -41.79 22.68
CA LEU A 562 10.82 -40.92 21.52
C LEU A 562 12.27 -40.46 21.44
N ARG A 563 12.81 -40.43 20.22
CA ARG A 563 14.13 -39.91 19.89
C ARG A 563 14.01 -38.91 18.75
N PRO A 564 14.15 -37.60 19.02
CA PRO A 564 14.22 -36.61 17.95
C PRO A 564 15.65 -36.49 17.44
N THR A 565 15.82 -36.13 16.17
CA THR A 565 17.11 -35.84 15.56
C THR A 565 16.96 -34.64 14.63
N ILE A 566 17.71 -33.58 14.87
CA ILE A 566 17.73 -32.38 14.04
C ILE A 566 18.58 -32.65 12.80
N LEU A 567 18.04 -32.33 11.63
CA LEU A 567 18.73 -32.39 10.35
C LEU A 567 18.83 -30.96 9.80
N ARG A 568 20.03 -30.37 9.88
CA ARG A 568 20.31 -29.00 9.41
C ARG A 568 20.88 -29.01 8.00
N SER A 569 21.77 -29.96 7.72
CA SER A 569 22.50 -30.01 6.44
C SER A 569 21.91 -31.02 5.46
N GLN A 570 22.12 -30.79 4.16
CA GLN A 570 21.79 -31.76 3.12
C GLN A 570 22.49 -33.11 3.38
N ALA A 571 23.74 -33.09 3.83
CA ALA A 571 24.54 -34.29 4.09
C ALA A 571 23.91 -35.16 5.19
N GLU A 572 23.51 -34.55 6.31
CA GLU A 572 22.82 -35.25 7.42
C GLU A 572 21.53 -35.92 6.96
N ARG A 573 20.75 -35.27 6.08
CA ARG A 573 19.52 -35.86 5.53
C ARG A 573 19.81 -37.09 4.66
N VAL A 574 20.84 -37.02 3.82
CA VAL A 574 21.25 -38.17 2.99
C VAL A 574 21.77 -39.30 3.87
N GLU A 575 22.55 -38.99 4.90
CA GLU A 575 23.05 -39.99 5.85
C GLU A 575 21.92 -40.62 6.66
N ALA A 576 20.96 -39.84 7.17
CA ALA A 576 19.80 -40.35 7.89
C ALA A 576 18.95 -41.27 7.00
N GLY A 577 18.73 -40.89 5.74
CA GLY A 577 18.05 -41.72 4.76
C GLY A 577 18.82 -43.01 4.45
N GLY A 578 20.15 -42.92 4.30
CA GLY A 578 21.03 -44.07 4.08
C GLY A 578 20.98 -45.06 5.26
N ARG A 579 21.08 -44.57 6.50
CA ARG A 579 20.98 -45.40 7.70
C ARG A 579 19.62 -46.08 7.84
N ALA A 580 18.53 -45.35 7.57
CA ALA A 580 17.18 -45.93 7.61
C ALA A 580 17.02 -47.05 6.55
N TYR A 581 17.58 -46.83 5.37
CA TYR A 581 17.58 -47.80 4.28
C TYR A 581 18.41 -49.04 4.60
N GLU A 582 19.63 -48.88 5.08
CA GLU A 582 20.49 -49.99 5.52
C GLU A 582 19.84 -50.78 6.66
N GLY A 583 19.15 -50.09 7.57
CA GLY A 583 18.34 -50.71 8.62
C GLY A 583 17.26 -51.63 8.05
N LEU A 584 16.53 -51.19 7.02
CA LEU A 584 15.56 -52.05 6.32
C LEU A 584 16.25 -53.21 5.58
N ARG A 585 17.34 -52.93 4.86
CA ARG A 585 18.07 -53.94 4.08
C ARG A 585 18.61 -55.06 4.98
N ASN A 586 19.15 -54.72 6.14
CA ASN A 586 19.67 -55.69 7.10
C ASN A 586 18.56 -56.46 7.83
N ALA A 587 17.37 -55.89 7.95
CA ALA A 587 16.20 -56.56 8.52
C ALA A 587 15.57 -57.57 7.55
N ASP A 588 15.79 -57.39 6.24
CA ASP A 588 15.08 -58.11 5.19
C ASP A 588 16.04 -58.56 4.07
N ASP A 589 16.92 -59.52 4.40
CA ASP A 589 17.97 -60.06 3.52
C ASP A 589 17.43 -60.86 2.32
N SER A 590 16.15 -60.71 1.95
CA SER A 590 15.50 -61.49 0.90
C SER A 590 14.95 -60.72 -0.31
N THR A 591 14.76 -59.39 -0.29
CA THR A 591 14.10 -58.72 -1.44
C THR A 591 14.44 -57.25 -1.76
N LEU A 592 15.44 -56.60 -1.12
CA LEU A 592 15.70 -55.17 -1.39
C LEU A 592 16.90 -54.92 -2.34
N PRO A 593 16.83 -53.92 -3.24
CA PRO A 593 17.94 -53.54 -4.13
C PRO A 593 19.22 -53.17 -3.35
N GLU A 594 20.39 -53.19 -3.99
CA GLU A 594 21.65 -52.85 -3.31
C GLU A 594 21.86 -51.34 -3.08
N ASP A 595 21.02 -50.48 -3.68
CA ASP A 595 21.18 -49.02 -3.68
C ASP A 595 19.82 -48.32 -3.49
N ALA A 596 19.74 -47.45 -2.48
CA ALA A 596 18.54 -46.66 -2.14
C ALA A 596 18.05 -45.80 -3.31
N ARG A 597 18.96 -45.36 -4.19
CA ARG A 597 18.60 -44.53 -5.35
C ARG A 597 17.83 -45.32 -6.42
N ARG A 598 18.03 -46.64 -6.48
CA ARG A 598 17.35 -47.51 -7.47
C ARG A 598 15.88 -47.76 -7.15
N MET A 599 15.41 -47.44 -5.93
CA MET A 599 13.98 -47.52 -5.58
C MET A 599 13.13 -46.47 -6.32
N PHE A 600 13.75 -45.38 -6.81
CA PHE A 600 13.06 -44.27 -7.46
C PHE A 600 13.36 -44.15 -8.96
N ASP A 601 14.27 -44.99 -9.47
CA ASP A 601 14.63 -45.01 -10.89
C ASP A 601 13.55 -45.82 -11.63
N THR A 602 12.57 -45.12 -12.22
CA THR A 602 11.57 -45.71 -13.13
C THR A 602 12.22 -46.01 -14.49
N ARG A 603 13.24 -46.88 -14.53
CA ARG A 603 13.85 -47.33 -15.78
C ARG A 603 13.38 -48.72 -16.15
N ARG A 604 12.49 -48.69 -17.14
CA ARG A 604 12.17 -49.66 -18.21
C ARG A 604 12.73 -51.06 -18.00
N LEU A 605 11.79 -52.02 -18.06
CA LEU A 605 11.99 -53.43 -18.39
C LEU A 605 13.24 -53.64 -19.25
N PRO A 606 14.10 -54.61 -18.92
CA PRO A 606 15.27 -54.90 -19.74
C PRO A 606 14.82 -55.27 -21.15
N ASP A 607 15.24 -54.45 -22.13
CA ASP A 607 15.09 -54.77 -23.54
C ASP A 607 15.76 -56.13 -23.80
N ALA A 608 14.93 -57.06 -24.28
CA ALA A 608 15.40 -58.31 -24.85
C ALA A 608 16.29 -58.03 -26.07
N HIS A 609 17.21 -58.96 -26.34
CA HIS A 609 18.11 -59.11 -27.50
C HIS A 609 19.53 -58.57 -27.29
N ARG A 610 20.62 -59.32 -27.48
CA ARG A 610 20.92 -60.42 -28.43
C ARG A 610 22.24 -61.12 -27.99
N PRO A 611 22.48 -62.39 -28.34
CA PRO A 611 23.80 -62.99 -28.25
C PRO A 611 24.62 -62.69 -29.51
N ARG A 612 25.93 -62.46 -29.35
CA ARG A 612 26.97 -62.54 -30.40
C ARG A 612 28.34 -62.76 -29.74
N PRO A 613 29.35 -63.28 -30.46
CA PRO A 613 29.33 -64.15 -31.63
C PRO A 613 29.52 -65.64 -31.29
#